data_AF-A0A1X7USL7-F1
#
_entry.id   AF-A0A1X7USL7-F1
#
_cell.length_a   1.000
_cell.length_b   1.000
_cell.length_c   1.000
_cell.angle_alpha   90.00
_cell.angle_beta   90.00
_cell.angle_gamma   90.00
#
_symmetry.space_group_name_H-M   'P 1'
#
loop_
_entity.id
_entity.type
_entity.pdbx_description
1 polymer ?
#
loop_
_entity_poly.entity_id
_entity_poly.type
_entity_poly.pdbx_seq_one_letter_code
_entity_poly.pdbx_strand_id
1 'polypeptide(L)'
;MLTCNIDVTVRLVNGAISIVMGIYATCISIQFDHIDVPCDIERVTSRFMLSKNMHIQRKQFPFILSYAITVHGMAYVALSR
;
A
#
# COMPACT_ATOMS: atom_id res chain seq x y z
N MET A 1 -2.81 -5.52 -2.40
CA MET A 1 -3.47 -4.76 -1.31
C MET A 1 -2.53 -3.67 -0.79
N LEU A 2 -3.04 -2.46 -0.57
CA LEU A 2 -2.29 -1.33 0.02
C LEU A 2 -1.94 -1.60 1.49
N THR A 3 -0.77 -1.15 1.93
CA THR A 3 -0.28 -1.30 3.31
C THR A 3 -0.22 0.01 4.10
N CYS A 4 -0.58 1.13 3.48
CA CYS A 4 -0.71 2.44 4.15
C CYS A 4 -1.72 3.32 3.42
N ASN A 5 -2.17 4.38 4.09
CA ASN A 5 -2.98 5.42 3.45
C ASN A 5 -2.07 6.26 2.55
N ILE A 6 -2.49 6.44 1.29
CA ILE A 6 -1.79 7.30 0.31
C ILE A 6 -2.56 8.59 0.17
N ASP A 7 -3.84 8.48 -0.19
CA ASP A 7 -4.73 9.62 -0.34
C ASP A 7 -6.15 9.22 0.07
N VAL A 8 -6.61 9.84 1.16
CA VAL A 8 -7.94 9.57 1.73
C VAL A 8 -9.04 10.17 0.87
N THR A 9 -8.77 11.25 0.13
CA THR A 9 -9.77 11.94 -0.69
C THR A 9 -10.25 11.08 -1.85
N VAL A 10 -9.33 10.32 -2.47
CA VAL A 10 -9.61 9.36 -3.53
C VAL A 10 -9.69 7.91 -3.03
N ARG A 11 -9.84 7.71 -1.72
CA ARG A 11 -10.03 6.39 -1.08
C ARG A 11 -8.89 5.39 -1.32
N LEU A 12 -7.67 5.87 -1.57
CA LEU A 12 -6.44 5.07 -1.61
C LEU A 12 -5.95 4.81 -0.18
N VAL A 13 -6.68 3.95 0.53
CA VAL A 13 -6.48 3.66 1.95
C VAL A 13 -5.81 2.31 2.18
N ASN A 14 -5.21 2.14 3.37
CA ASN A 14 -4.67 0.87 3.82
C ASN A 14 -5.74 -0.24 3.72
N GLY A 15 -5.36 -1.41 3.22
CA GLY A 15 -6.29 -2.52 3.02
C GLY A 15 -7.05 -2.49 1.70
N ALA A 16 -6.98 -1.42 0.91
CA ALA A 16 -7.61 -1.40 -0.40
C ALA A 16 -6.95 -2.43 -1.34
N ILE A 17 -7.78 -3.19 -2.05
CA ILE A 17 -7.34 -4.22 -3.01
C ILE A 17 -7.43 -3.62 -4.42
N SER A 18 -6.41 -3.89 -5.22
CA SER A 18 -6.29 -3.42 -6.60
C SER A 18 -5.65 -4.48 -7.47
N ILE A 19 -5.80 -4.30 -8.78
CA ILE A 19 -5.13 -5.10 -9.81
C ILE A 19 -3.92 -4.33 -10.31
N VAL A 20 -2.78 -5.01 -10.46
CA VAL A 20 -1.56 -4.40 -11.04
C VAL A 20 -1.71 -4.35 -12.55
N MET A 21 -1.56 -3.15 -13.12
CA MET A 21 -1.62 -2.89 -14.57
C MET A 21 -0.24 -2.84 -15.22
N GLY A 22 0.76 -2.34 -14.50
CA GLY A 22 2.13 -2.22 -15.02
C GLY A 22 3.16 -2.00 -13.92
N ILE A 23 4.36 -2.52 -14.12
CA ILE A 23 5.48 -2.39 -13.19
C ILE A 23 6.60 -1.63 -13.89
N TYR A 24 6.97 -0.48 -13.33
CA TYR A 24 8.03 0.38 -13.85
C TYR A 24 9.16 0.53 -12.82
N ALA A 25 10.27 1.13 -13.24
CA ALA A 25 11.44 1.32 -12.37
C ALA A 25 11.12 2.20 -11.14
N THR A 26 10.25 3.18 -11.30
CA THR A 26 9.95 4.21 -10.29
C THR A 26 8.58 4.04 -9.64
N CYS A 27 7.57 3.58 -10.39
CA CYS A 27 6.19 3.43 -9.95
C CYS A 27 5.59 2.06 -10.35
N ILE A 28 4.46 1.73 -9.73
CA ILE A 28 3.59 0.61 -10.14
C ILE A 28 2.23 1.22 -10.48
N SER A 29 1.73 0.92 -11.67
CA SER A 29 0.40 1.33 -12.09
C SER A 29 -0.61 0.30 -11.63
N ILE A 30 -1.68 0.76 -10.96
CA ILE A 30 -2.72 -0.10 -10.40
C ILE A 30 -4.10 0.42 -10.74
N GLN A 31 -5.05 -0.49 -10.90
CA GLN A 31 -6.46 -0.17 -11.12
C GLN A 31 -7.29 -0.64 -9.93
N PHE A 32 -8.16 0.24 -9.44
CA PHE A 32 -9.16 -0.06 -8.42
C PHE A 32 -10.54 -0.08 -9.07
N ASP A 33 -11.44 -0.91 -8.56
CA ASP A 33 -12.79 -1.10 -9.12
C ASP A 33 -13.64 0.18 -9.17
N HIS A 34 -13.31 1.18 -8.36
CA HIS A 34 -14.06 2.43 -8.21
C HIS A 34 -13.37 3.64 -8.87
N ILE A 35 -12.23 3.44 -9.54
CA ILE A 35 -11.47 4.49 -10.20
C ILE A 35 -11.28 4.09 -11.67
N ASP A 36 -11.83 4.90 -12.58
CA ASP A 36 -11.80 4.59 -14.02
C ASP A 36 -10.39 4.65 -14.60
N VAL A 37 -9.53 5.50 -14.05
CA VAL A 37 -8.16 5.71 -14.52
C VAL A 37 -7.16 5.01 -13.59
N PRO A 38 -6.24 4.17 -14.11
CA PRO A 38 -5.18 3.60 -13.29
C PRO A 38 -4.34 4.66 -12.58
N CYS A 39 -4.00 4.40 -11.32
CA CYS A 39 -3.16 5.28 -10.53
C CYS A 39 -1.72 4.75 -10.51
N ASP A 40 -0.75 5.65 -10.68
CA ASP A 40 0.65 5.32 -10.51
C ASP A 40 1.08 5.54 -9.06
N ILE A 41 1.59 4.48 -8.43
CA ILE A 41 1.98 4.51 -7.03
C ILE A 41 3.50 4.37 -6.92
N GLU A 42 4.11 5.35 -6.25
CA GLU A 42 5.53 5.37 -5.97
C GLU A 42 5.90 4.62 -4.69
N ARG A 43 7.21 4.52 -4.44
CA ARG A 43 7.75 3.98 -3.20
C ARG A 43 7.59 4.99 -2.06
N VAL A 44 6.98 4.54 -0.97
CA VAL A 44 6.86 5.30 0.28
C VAL A 44 8.11 5.09 1.14
N THR A 45 8.57 6.15 1.80
CA THR A 45 9.65 6.08 2.78
C THR A 45 9.05 5.98 4.18
N SER A 46 9.39 4.93 4.91
CA SER A 46 9.01 4.75 6.32
C SER A 46 10.24 4.72 7.22
N ARG A 47 10.10 5.25 8.43
CA ARG A 47 11.15 5.30 9.46
C ARG A 47 10.87 4.27 10.54
N PHE A 48 11.85 3.42 10.80
CA PHE A 48 11.79 2.42 11.84
C PHE A 48 12.87 2.71 12.89
N MET A 49 12.46 2.76 14.15
CA MET A 49 13.39 2.89 15.26
C MET A 49 13.99 1.52 15.54
N LEU A 50 15.32 1.41 15.42
CA LEU A 50 16.03 0.15 15.70
C LEU A 50 16.53 0.09 17.15
N SER A 51 16.94 1.23 17.70
CA SER A 51 17.27 1.40 19.12
C SER A 51 17.04 2.85 19.55
N LYS A 52 17.25 3.17 20.84
CA LYS A 52 17.15 4.55 21.36
C LYS A 52 17.96 5.49 20.47
N ASN A 53 17.30 6.47 19.88
CA ASN A 53 17.85 7.49 18.97
C ASN A 53 18.46 6.97 17.67
N MET A 54 18.31 5.68 17.32
CA MET A 54 18.77 5.12 16.05
C MET A 54 17.58 4.73 15.17
N HIS A 55 17.48 5.37 14.00
CA HIS A 55 16.41 5.16 13.04
C HIS A 55 16.95 4.71 11.68
N ILE A 56 16.28 3.74 11.08
CA ILE A 56 16.55 3.29 9.70
C ILE A 56 15.39 3.73 8.82
N GLN A 57 15.72 4.21 7.62
CA GLN A 57 14.75 4.53 6.59
C GLN A 57 14.63 3.37 5.61
N ARG A 58 13.40 2.96 5.32
CA ARG A 58 13.08 1.98 4.28
C ARG A 58 12.22 2.66 3.22
N LYS A 59 12.68 2.63 1.97
CA LYS A 59 11.91 3.07 0.81
C LYS A 59 11.42 1.86 0.03
N GLN A 60 10.10 1.68 -0.04
CA GLN A 60 9.49 0.52 -0.69
C GLN A 60 8.10 0.84 -1.23
N PHE A 61 7.60 0.01 -2.14
CA PHE A 61 6.20 0.12 -2.56
C PHE A 61 5.25 -0.28 -1.42
N PRO A 62 4.15 0.45 -1.21
CA PRO A 62 3.22 0.20 -0.11
C PRO A 62 2.21 -0.91 -0.46
N PHE A 63 2.68 -2.07 -0.97
CA PHE A 63 1.82 -3.18 -1.37
C PHE A 63 2.26 -4.51 -0.79
N ILE A 64 1.26 -5.36 -0.57
CA ILE A 64 1.42 -6.79 -0.31
C ILE A 64 0.55 -7.58 -1.30
N LEU A 65 1.05 -8.74 -1.72
CA LEU A 65 0.29 -9.71 -2.51
C LEU A 65 -0.89 -10.23 -1.67
N SER A 66 -2.10 -10.17 -2.24
CA SER A 66 -3.34 -10.47 -1.52
C SER A 66 -4.06 -11.73 -2.01
N TYR A 67 -3.36 -12.65 -2.67
CA TYR A 67 -3.93 -13.95 -3.07
C TYR A 67 -4.33 -14.81 -1.86
N ALA A 68 -3.48 -14.81 -0.82
CA ALA A 68 -3.77 -15.40 0.48
C ALA A 68 -3.26 -14.45 1.56
N ILE A 69 -4.13 -14.06 2.50
CA ILE A 69 -3.78 -13.19 3.63
C ILE A 69 -4.07 -13.94 4.91
N THR A 70 -3.14 -13.88 5.87
CA THR A 70 -3.35 -14.45 7.20
C THR A 70 -4.42 -13.67 7.96
N VAL A 71 -5.19 -14.34 8.83
CA VAL A 71 -6.26 -13.69 9.62
C VAL A 71 -5.73 -12.52 10.45
N HIS A 72 -4.53 -12.65 11.03
CA HIS A 72 -3.86 -11.55 11.74
C HIS A 72 -3.60 -10.33 10.83
N GLY A 73 -3.24 -10.53 9.56
CA GLY A 73 -3.07 -9.46 8.58
C GLY A 73 -4.39 -8.83 8.12
N MET A 74 -5.48 -9.60 8.11
CA MET A 74 -6.83 -9.13 7.73
C MET A 74 -7.52 -8.29 8.81
N ALA A 75 -7.11 -8.37 10.08
CA ALA A 75 -7.70 -7.58 11.17
C ALA A 75 -7.67 -6.06 10.88
N TYR A 76 -6.73 -5.60 10.05
CA TYR A 76 -6.61 -4.21 9.60
C TYR A 76 -7.48 -3.85 8.39
N VAL A 77 -8.07 -4.83 7.70
CA VAL A 77 -8.89 -4.66 6.49
C VAL A 77 -10.39 -4.54 6.83
N ALA A 78 -10.84 -5.14 7.93
CA ALA A 78 -12.24 -5.15 8.33
C ALA A 78 -12.77 -3.81 8.91
N LEU A 79 -11.89 -2.84 9.20
CA LEU A 79 -12.27 -1.54 9.77
C LEU A 79 -12.59 -0.46 8.71
N SER A 80 -12.57 -0.80 7.42
CA SER A 80 -12.84 0.12 6.31
C SER A 80 -14.15 -0.15 5.56
N ARG A 81 -15.08 -0.93 6.15
CA ARG A 81 -16.44 -1.11 5.63
C ARG A 81 -17.44 -0.29 6.44
#